data_AF-A0A0X8VA84-F1
#
_entry.id   AF-A0A0X8VA84-F1
#
_cell.length_a   1.000
_cell.length_b   1.000
_cell.length_c   1.000
_cell.angle_alpha   90.00
_cell.angle_beta   90.00
_cell.angle_gamma   90.00
#
_symmetry.space_group_name_H-M   'P 1'
#
loop_
_entity.id
_entity.type
_entity.pdbx_description
1 polymer ?
#
loop_
_entity_poly.entity_id
_entity_poly.type
_entity_poly.pdbx_seq_one_letter_code
_entity_poly.pdbx_strand_id
1 'polypeptide(L)'
;MRYYAVLKEDSICAEIRGVHEEIELHNYISLDNEDISILGKRYNNGEWEEVELQDSIPKSTEDEILQAEMLLNQQMILSKQTEIDMTLAELLLNQQGVVR
;
A
#
# COMPACT_ATOMS: atom_id res chain seq x y z
N MET A 1 16.70 28.65 2.37
CA MET A 1 15.84 27.46 2.54
C MET A 1 16.65 26.48 3.36
N ARG A 2 16.08 25.95 4.43
CA ARG A 2 16.74 25.04 5.37
C ARG A 2 16.08 23.68 5.29
N TYR A 3 16.85 22.61 5.41
CA TYR A 3 16.35 21.25 5.39
C TYR A 3 16.50 20.64 6.77
N TYR A 4 15.49 19.89 7.19
CA TYR A 4 15.50 19.20 8.47
C TYR A 4 15.09 17.74 8.27
N ALA A 5 15.82 16.83 8.92
CA ALA A 5 15.37 15.45 9.11
C ALA A 5 14.39 15.40 10.28
N VAL A 6 13.19 14.88 10.05
CA VAL A 6 12.17 14.74 11.07
C VAL A 6 12.21 13.32 11.61
N LEU A 7 12.52 13.21 12.91
CA LEU A 7 12.66 11.96 13.63
C LEU A 7 11.31 11.50 14.20
N LYS A 8 11.09 10.18 14.16
CA LYS A 8 10.00 9.48 14.89
C LYS A 8 10.48 9.02 16.28
N GLU A 9 9.60 8.34 17.01
CA GLU A 9 9.83 7.85 18.38
C GLU A 9 11.10 6.99 18.54
N ASP A 10 11.52 6.26 17.49
CA ASP A 10 12.73 5.42 17.50
C ASP A 10 14.01 6.16 17.02
N SER A 11 13.98 7.49 16.96
CA SER A 11 15.05 8.32 16.35
C SER A 11 15.32 8.01 14.87
N ILE A 12 14.37 7.39 14.18
CA ILE A 12 14.47 7.09 12.74
C ILE A 12 13.97 8.30 11.94
N CYS A 13 14.73 8.70 10.93
CA CYS A 13 14.29 9.74 9.99
C CYS A 13 13.12 9.23 9.16
N ALA A 14 11.97 9.88 9.32
CA ALA A 14 10.76 9.54 8.60
C ALA A 14 10.52 10.43 7.37
N GLU A 15 10.93 11.69 7.44
CA GLU A 15 10.77 12.65 6.35
C GLU A 15 11.89 13.69 6.37
N ILE A 16 12.16 14.28 5.21
CA ILE A 16 13.00 15.47 5.08
C ILE A 16 12.09 16.63 4.73
N ARG A 17 12.17 17.70 5.52
CA ARG A 17 11.32 18.87 5.38
C ARG A 17 12.13 20.12 5.07
N GLY A 18 11.84 20.73 3.92
CA GLY A 18 12.34 22.06 3.57
C GLY A 18 11.46 23.16 4.14
N VAL A 19 12.03 24.08 4.91
CA VAL A 19 11.32 25.23 5.49
C VAL A 19 12.10 26.53 5.29
N HIS A 20 11.39 27.66 5.38
CA HIS A 20 12.00 28.99 5.32
C HIS A 20 12.40 29.52 6.70
N GLU A 21 11.73 29.04 7.76
CA GLU A 21 11.96 29.44 9.14
C GLU A 21 12.84 28.43 9.88
N GLU A 22 13.40 28.86 11.01
CA GLU A 22 14.20 28.02 11.87
C GLU A 22 13.30 27.19 12.79
N ILE A 23 13.52 25.87 12.83
CA ILE A 23 12.80 24.98 13.73
C ILE A 23 13.77 24.51 14.81
N GLU A 24 13.50 24.90 16.06
CA GLU A 24 14.26 24.48 17.25
C GLU A 24 13.45 23.42 18.03
N LEU A 25 13.22 22.27 17.40
CA LEU A 25 12.53 21.14 18.02
C LEU A 25 13.47 19.94 18.07
N HIS A 26 13.40 19.17 19.16
CA HIS A 26 14.34 18.06 19.44
C HIS A 26 14.26 16.92 18.41
N ASN A 27 13.13 16.80 17.70
CA ASN A 27 12.92 15.82 16.64
C ASN A 27 13.28 16.35 15.24
N TYR A 28 13.84 17.56 15.13
CA TYR A 28 14.28 18.16 13.88
C TYR A 28 15.80 18.29 13.89
N ILE A 29 16.48 17.52 13.05
CA ILE A 29 17.93 17.62 12.86
C ILE A 29 18.19 18.47 11.63
N SER A 30 18.89 19.60 11.80
CA SER A 30 19.28 20.47 10.68
C SER A 30 20.23 19.74 9.74
N LEU A 31 19.97 19.87 8.43
CA LEU A 31 20.78 19.30 7.36
C LEU A 31 21.37 20.43 6.51
N ASP A 32 22.59 20.23 6.03
CA ASP A 32 23.22 21.16 5.08
C ASP A 32 22.54 21.12 3.70
N ASN A 33 22.03 19.94 3.30
CA ASN A 33 21.39 19.70 2.01
C ASN A 33 20.19 18.74 2.17
N GLU A 34 19.38 18.63 1.12
CA GLU A 34 18.31 17.63 1.02
C GLU A 34 18.90 16.23 0.75
N ASP A 35 19.49 15.62 1.78
CA ASP A 35 20.08 14.30 1.69
C ASP A 35 19.06 13.20 1.93
N ILE A 36 18.38 12.77 0.86
CA ILE A 36 17.37 11.71 0.86
C ILE A 36 17.93 10.36 1.35
N SER A 37 19.25 10.17 1.32
CA SER A 37 19.89 8.91 1.73
C SER A 37 19.80 8.62 3.23
N ILE A 38 19.40 9.59 4.05
CA ILE A 38 19.21 9.40 5.50
C ILE A 38 17.81 8.91 5.88
N LEU A 39 16.86 8.89 4.94
CA LEU A 39 15.51 8.38 5.19
C LEU A 39 15.60 6.90 5.59
N GLY A 40 14.92 6.54 6.69
CA GLY A 40 14.95 5.18 7.24
C GLY A 40 16.18 4.87 8.11
N LYS A 41 17.19 5.76 8.16
CA LYS A 41 18.33 5.63 9.09
C LYS A 41 17.97 6.15 10.47
N ARG A 42 18.62 5.58 11.49
CA ARG A 42 18.50 6.02 12.88
C ARG A 42 19.56 7.07 13.19
N TYR A 43 19.14 8.16 13.81
CA TYR A 43 20.05 9.18 14.29
C TYR A 43 20.56 8.82 15.70
N ASN A 44 21.87 8.65 15.85
CA ASN A 44 22.52 8.34 17.11
C ASN A 44 23.71 9.28 17.35
N ASN A 45 23.56 10.23 18.28
CA ASN A 45 24.63 11.14 18.73
C ASN A 45 25.43 11.84 17.61
N GLY A 46 24.80 12.22 16.51
CA GLY A 46 25.46 12.90 15.38
C GLY A 46 25.75 12.01 14.17
N GLU A 47 25.56 10.70 14.29
CA GLU A 47 25.77 9.74 13.20
C GLU A 47 24.44 9.13 12.72
N TRP A 48 24.37 8.86 11.42
CA TRP A 48 23.24 8.18 10.79
C TRP A 48 23.58 6.70 10.62
N GLU A 49 22.95 5.87 11.44
CA GLU A 49 23.11 4.41 11.40
C GLU A 49 22.08 3.78 10.47
N GLU A 50 22.54 2.88 9.60
CA GLU A 50 21.65 2.04 8.81
C GLU A 50 20.84 1.16 9.77
N VAL A 51 19.52 1.26 9.69
CA VAL A 51 18.65 0.31 10.37
C VAL A 51 18.46 -0.83 9.40
N GLU A 52 18.93 -2.04 9.76
CA GLU A 52 18.52 -3.25 9.05
C GLU A 52 17.00 -3.39 9.21
N LEU A 53 16.26 -2.85 8.25
CA LEU A 53 14.87 -3.23 8.02
C LEU A 53 14.93 -4.72 7.73
N GLN A 54 14.53 -5.55 8.70
CA GLN A 54 14.21 -6.92 8.39
C GLN A 54 13.15 -6.87 7.29
N ASP A 55 13.52 -7.26 6.07
CA ASP A 55 12.62 -7.45 4.94
C ASP A 55 11.66 -8.60 5.29
N SER A 56 10.74 -8.38 6.22
CA SER A 56 9.56 -9.20 6.37
C SER A 56 8.47 -8.60 5.51
N ILE A 57 8.67 -8.58 4.19
CA ILE A 57 7.50 -8.73 3.32
C ILE A 57 7.08 -10.17 3.57
N PRO A 58 5.95 -10.45 4.25
CA PRO A 58 5.48 -11.81 4.38
C PRO A 58 5.30 -12.34 2.96
N LYS A 59 6.17 -13.26 2.54
CA LYS A 59 5.96 -13.98 1.30
C LYS A 59 4.64 -14.70 1.48
N SER A 60 3.65 -14.38 0.64
CA SER A 60 2.37 -15.10 0.65
C SER A 60 2.67 -16.59 0.64
N THR A 61 2.08 -17.30 1.59
CA THR A 61 2.21 -18.74 1.68
C THR A 61 1.60 -19.39 0.44
N GLU A 62 2.07 -20.59 0.09
CA GLU A 62 1.51 -21.34 -1.04
C GLU A 62 -0.01 -21.54 -0.88
N ASP A 63 -0.48 -21.69 0.36
CA ASP A 63 -1.90 -21.81 0.70
C ASP A 63 -2.69 -20.52 0.40
N GLU A 64 -2.15 -19.35 0.71
CA GLU A 64 -2.78 -18.06 0.40
C GLU A 64 -2.88 -17.82 -1.11
N ILE A 65 -1.85 -18.22 -1.86
CA ILE A 65 -1.84 -18.14 -3.33
C ILE A 65 -2.91 -19.06 -3.91
N LEU A 66 -2.96 -20.31 -3.45
CA LEU A 66 -3.95 -21.29 -3.89
C LEU A 66 -5.38 -20.81 -3.58
N GLN A 67 -5.61 -20.25 -2.39
CA GLN A 67 -6.90 -19.69 -2.01
C GLN A 67 -7.31 -18.54 -2.92
N ALA A 68 -6.38 -17.64 -3.26
CA ALA A 68 -6.65 -16.53 -4.17
C ALA A 68 -7.01 -17.04 -5.58
N GLU A 69 -6.31 -18.05 -6.10
CA GLU A 69 -6.63 -18.67 -7.40
C GLU A 69 -8.02 -19.34 -7.38
N MET A 70 -8.37 -20.03 -6.29
CA MET A 70 -9.70 -20.62 -6.13
C MET A 70 -10.81 -19.57 -6.14
N LEU A 71 -10.62 -18.44 -5.45
CA LEU A 71 -11.58 -17.34 -5.42
C LEU A 71 -11.75 -16.71 -6.81
N LEU A 72 -10.64 -16.51 -7.54
CA LEU A 72 -10.67 -15.97 -8.89
C LEU A 72 -11.44 -16.89 -9.85
N ASN A 73 -11.20 -18.20 -9.76
CA ASN A 73 -11.94 -19.19 -10.55
C ASN A 73 -13.44 -19.19 -10.23
N GLN A 74 -13.81 -19.10 -8.95
CA GLN A 74 -15.21 -19.01 -8.53
C GLN A 74 -15.90 -17.75 -9.10
N GLN A 75 -15.22 -16.61 -9.06
CA GLN A 75 -15.75 -15.37 -9.63
C GLN A 75 -16.02 -15.51 -11.14
N MET A 76 -15.09 -16.12 -11.88
CA MET A 76 -15.27 -16.34 -13.31
C MET A 76 -16.49 -17.24 -13.61
N ILE A 77 -16.71 -18.28 -12.80
CA ILE A 77 -17.86 -19.18 -12.94
C ILE A 77 -19.17 -18.42 -12.66
N LEU A 78 -19.24 -17.65 -11.56
CA LEU A 78 -20.43 -16.88 -11.21
C LEU A 78 -20.79 -15.84 -12.27
N SER A 79 -19.78 -15.18 -12.85
CA SER A 79 -19.99 -14.22 -13.94
C SER A 79 -20.65 -14.87 -15.15
N LYS A 80 -20.21 -16.08 -15.53
CA LYS A 80 -20.79 -16.83 -16.65
C LYS A 80 -22.22 -17.28 -16.34
N GLN A 81 -22.49 -17.70 -15.10
CA GLN A 81 -23.86 -18.06 -14.69
C GLN A 81 -24.81 -16.87 -14.75
N THR A 82 -24.35 -15.68 -14.38
CA THR A 82 -25.17 -14.46 -14.48
C THR A 82 -25.60 -14.20 -15.94
N GLU A 83 -24.71 -14.37 -16.89
CA GLU A 83 -25.00 -14.21 -18.33
C GLU A 83 -25.99 -15.28 -18.82
N ILE A 84 -25.79 -16.53 -18.40
CA ILE A 84 -26.73 -17.63 -18.70
C ILE A 84 -28.11 -17.37 -18.11
N ASP A 85 -28.20 -16.89 -16.86
CA ASP A 85 -29.45 -16.61 -16.18
C ASP A 85 -30.21 -15.45 -16.87
N MET A 86 -29.49 -14.42 -17.33
CA MET A 86 -30.07 -13.32 -18.12
C MET A 86 -30.63 -13.81 -19.45
N THR A 87 -29.85 -14.57 -20.23
CA THR A 87 -30.31 -15.09 -21.53
C THR A 87 -31.48 -16.06 -21.37
N LEU A 88 -31.48 -16.88 -20.31
CA LEU A 88 -32.60 -17.77 -19.99
C LEU A 88 -33.87 -16.97 -19.62
N ALA A 89 -33.74 -15.92 -18.81
CA ALA A 89 -34.85 -15.05 -18.46
C ALA A 89 -35.46 -14.36 -19.69
N GLU A 90 -34.63 -13.87 -20.62
CA GLU A 90 -35.08 -13.30 -21.89
C GLU A 90 -35.82 -14.33 -22.76
N LEU A 91 -35.30 -15.56 -22.87
CA LEU A 91 -35.95 -16.64 -23.60
C LEU A 91 -37.31 -17.01 -22.99
N LEU A 92 -37.40 -17.10 -21.66
CA LEU A 92 -38.65 -17.37 -20.96
C LEU A 92 -39.68 -16.26 -21.17
N LEU A 93 -39.27 -14.99 -21.12
CA LEU A 93 -40.14 -13.84 -21.39
C LEU A 93 -40.69 -13.86 -22.83
N ASN A 94 -39.85 -14.19 -23.80
CA ASN A 94 -40.25 -14.30 -25.20
C ASN A 94 -41.20 -15.49 -25.45
N GLN A 95 -41.03 -16.61 -24.74
CA GLN A 95 -41.92 -17.78 -24.82
C GLN A 95 -43.25 -17.55 -24.09
N GLN A 96 -43.26 -16.74 -23.03
CA GLN A 96 -44.46 -16.33 -22.29
C GLN A 96 -45.25 -15.24 -23.01
N GLY A 97 -44.96 -14.96 -24.28
CA GLY A 97 -45.62 -13.97 -25.12
C GLY A 97 -47.09 -13.79 -24.75
N VAL A 98 -47.37 -12.62 -24.17
CA VAL A 98 -48.65 -11.91 -24.10
C VAL A 98 -49.81 -12.72 -24.68
N VAL A 99 -50.41 -13.57 -23.85
CA VAL A 99 -51.79 -13.99 -24.06
C VAL A 99 -52.63 -12.77 -23.73
N ARG A 100 -52.94 -11.96 -24.75
CA ARG A 100 -54.05 -11.00 -24.72
C ARG A 100 -55.27 -11.64 -25.34
#